data_AF-A0A5N9DM51-F1
#
_entry.id   AF-A0A5N9DM51-F1
#
_cell.length_a   1.000
_cell.length_b   1.000
_cell.length_c   1.000
_cell.angle_alpha   90.00
_cell.angle_beta   90.00
_cell.angle_gamma   90.00
#
_symmetry.space_group_name_H-M   'P 1'
#
loop_
_entity.id
_entity.type
_entity.pdbx_description
1 polymer ?
#
loop_
_entity_poly.entity_id
_entity_poly.type
_entity_poly.pdbx_seq_one_letter_code
_entity_poly.pdbx_strand_id
1 'polypeptide(L)' 'MNPESLSITAACDANNLKFLCSWNDPSMTEEQKVRQLMDLGAHIFAGGEEMAKIGRKITRRKMPVG' A
#
# COMPACT_ATOMS: atom_id res chain seq x y z
N MET A 1 10.18 0.81 -6.83
CA MET A 1 9.82 -0.62 -6.79
C MET A 1 10.74 -1.39 -7.71
N ASN A 2 11.27 -2.56 -7.31
CA ASN A 2 12.07 -3.36 -8.23
C ASN A 2 11.18 -3.99 -9.32
N PRO A 3 11.73 -4.36 -10.49
CA PRO A 3 10.94 -4.91 -11.60
C PRO A 3 10.19 -6.20 -11.25
N GLU A 4 10.77 -7.04 -10.39
CA GLU A 4 10.17 -8.30 -9.96
C GLU A 4 8.87 -8.10 -9.18
N SER A 5 8.85 -7.13 -8.24
CA SER A 5 7.65 -6.81 -7.45
C SER A 5 6.52 -6.29 -8.33
N LEU A 6 6.85 -5.56 -9.40
CA LEU A 6 5.86 -5.10 -10.38
C LEU A 6 5.28 -6.28 -11.17
N SER A 7 6.11 -7.22 -11.59
CA SER A 7 5.66 -8.43 -12.29
C SER A 7 4.74 -9.29 -11.42
N ILE A 8 5.06 -9.45 -10.13
CA ILE A 8 4.24 -10.21 -9.18
C ILE A 8 2.90 -9.49 -8.96
N THR A 9 2.94 -8.17 -8.75
CA THR A 9 1.71 -7.36 -8.58
C THR A 9 0.80 -7.49 -9.79
N ALA A 10 1.34 -7.37 -11.00
CA ALA A 10 0.58 -7.52 -12.24
C ALA A 10 -0.06 -8.92 -12.39
N ALA A 11 0.66 -9.98 -12.03
CA ALA A 11 0.13 -11.33 -12.04
C ALA A 11 -1.00 -11.52 -11.01
N CYS A 12 -0.86 -10.95 -9.81
CA CYS A 12 -1.93 -10.96 -8.79
C CYS A 12 -3.17 -10.22 -9.28
N ASP A 13 -3.00 -9.02 -9.85
CA ASP A 13 -4.10 -8.20 -10.36
C ASP A 13 -4.87 -8.91 -11.49
N ALA A 14 -4.15 -9.58 -12.41
CA ALA A 14 -4.76 -10.38 -13.48
C ALA A 14 -5.61 -11.55 -12.99
N ASN A 15 -5.38 -12.00 -11.74
CA ASN A 15 -6.11 -13.10 -11.12
C ASN A 15 -7.06 -12.63 -9.99
N ASN A 16 -7.32 -11.31 -9.90
CA ASN A 16 -8.13 -10.70 -8.84
C ASN A 16 -7.64 -11.03 -7.41
N LEU A 17 -6.33 -11.26 -7.26
CA LEU A 17 -5.67 -11.47 -5.98
C LEU A 17 -5.12 -10.13 -5.47
N LYS A 18 -5.30 -9.85 -4.18
CA LYS A 18 -4.76 -8.64 -3.57
C LYS A 18 -3.36 -8.92 -3.04
N PHE A 19 -2.36 -8.31 -3.66
CA PHE A 19 -0.97 -8.43 -3.24
C PHE A 19 -0.67 -7.50 -2.05
N LEU A 20 -0.01 -8.03 -1.03
CA LEU A 20 0.54 -7.23 0.06
C LEU A 20 1.82 -6.57 -0.43
N CYS A 21 1.83 -5.25 -0.49
CA CYS A 21 3.01 -4.50 -0.87
C CYS A 21 3.76 -3.96 0.36
N SER A 22 5.05 -4.22 0.43
CA SER A 22 5.94 -3.80 1.54
C SER A 22 7.06 -2.87 1.07
N TRP A 23 6.88 -2.16 -0.06
CA TRP A 23 7.88 -1.22 -0.55
C TRP A 23 8.21 -0.16 0.51
N ASN A 24 9.50 -0.09 0.87
CA ASN A 24 9.99 0.78 1.93
C ASN A 24 11.25 1.51 1.48
N ASP A 25 11.07 2.72 0.98
CA ASP A 25 12.17 3.63 0.66
C ASP A 25 12.52 4.47 1.91
N PRO A 26 13.70 4.31 2.52
CA PRO A 26 14.06 5.04 3.74
C PRO A 26 14.21 6.55 3.53
N SER A 27 14.35 7.02 2.28
CA SER A 27 14.40 8.46 1.98
C SER A 27 13.02 9.14 1.96
N MET A 28 11.94 8.36 1.94
CA MET A 28 10.57 8.87 1.92
C MET A 28 9.99 9.01 3.33
N THR A 29 9.19 10.06 3.53
CA THR A 29 8.31 10.16 4.70
C THR A 29 7.22 9.09 4.64
N GLU A 30 6.60 8.79 5.78
CA GLU A 30 5.49 7.83 5.83
C GLU A 30 4.32 8.23 4.93
N GLU A 31 4.00 9.52 4.82
CA GLU A 31 2.94 9.99 3.93
C GLU A 31 3.29 9.79 2.45
N GLN A 32 4.55 10.03 2.07
CA GLN A 32 5.04 9.76 0.71
C GLN A 32 4.97 8.26 0.40
N LYS A 33 5.35 7.39 1.35
CA LYS A 33 5.23 5.94 1.20
C LYS A 33 3.79 5.51 0.99
N VAL A 34 2.86 5.99 1.83
CA VAL A 34 1.44 5.63 1.73
C VAL A 34 0.87 6.08 0.37
N ARG A 35 1.16 7.30 -0.08
CA ARG A 35 0.72 7.79 -1.40
C ARG A 35 1.29 6.95 -2.54
N GLN A 36 2.60 6.72 -2.54
CA GLN A 36 3.26 5.90 -3.57
C GLN A 36 2.64 4.51 -3.67
N LEU A 37 2.32 3.88 -2.54
CA LEU A 37 1.71 2.56 -2.50
C LEU A 37 0.26 2.58 -3.01
N MET A 38 -0.51 3.64 -2.72
CA MET A 38 -1.85 3.84 -3.27
C MET A 38 -1.83 4.09 -4.79
N ASP A 39 -0.88 4.88 -5.28
CA ASP A 39 -0.71 5.18 -6.72
C ASP A 39 -0.35 3.91 -7.51
N LEU A 40 0.31 2.96 -6.87
CA LEU A 40 0.59 1.63 -7.42
C LEU A 40 -0.62 0.68 -7.39
N GLY A 41 -1.77 1.14 -6.90
CA GLY A 41 -2.99 0.34 -6.82
C GLY A 41 -2.94 -0.75 -5.76
N ALA A 42 -1.95 -0.74 -4.85
CA ALA A 42 -1.91 -1.75 -3.80
C ALA A 42 -3.08 -1.56 -2.83
N HIS A 43 -3.66 -2.68 -2.40
CA HIS A 43 -4.86 -2.71 -1.56
C HIS A 43 -4.54 -3.05 -0.10
N ILE A 44 -3.39 -3.68 0.13
CA ILE A 44 -2.87 -4.07 1.43
C ILE A 44 -1.42 -3.61 1.49
N PHE A 45 -1.06 -2.89 2.55
CA PHE A 45 0.29 -2.39 2.75
C PHE A 45 0.81 -2.87 4.11
N ALA A 46 2.06 -3.31 4.17
CA ALA A 46 2.74 -3.52 5.43
C ALA A 46 3.21 -2.17 5.99
N GLY A 47 2.94 -1.90 7.26
CA GLY A 47 3.33 -0.65 7.92
C GLY A 47 2.96 -0.60 9.39
N GLY A 48 3.36 0.47 10.05
CA GLY A 48 2.99 0.77 11.44
C GLY A 48 1.68 1.55 11.57
N GLU A 49 1.28 1.82 12.81
CA GLU A 49 0.03 2.52 13.13
C GLU A 49 -0.06 3.92 12.48
N GLU A 50 1.04 4.62 12.31
CA GLU A 50 1.03 5.96 11.72
C GLU A 50 0.69 5.94 10.21
N MET A 51 1.28 5.00 9.46
CA MET A 51 0.89 4.76 8.06
C MET A 51 -0.59 4.35 7.95
N ALA A 52 -1.09 3.57 8.91
CA ALA A 52 -2.50 3.20 8.96
C ALA A 52 -3.41 4.42 9.19
N LYS A 53 -3.05 5.35 10.08
CA LYS A 53 -3.76 6.62 10.28
C LYS A 53 -3.76 7.48 9.02
N ILE A 54 -2.60 7.66 8.39
CA ILE A 54 -2.46 8.42 7.14
C ILE A 54 -3.35 7.82 6.06
N GLY A 55 -3.28 6.49 5.87
CA GLY A 55 -4.09 5.78 4.88
C GLY A 55 -5.60 5.94 5.12
N ARG A 56 -6.05 5.83 6.38
CA ARG A 56 -7.45 6.07 6.77
C ARG A 56 -7.88 7.51 6.51
N LYS A 57 -7.03 8.49 6.77
CA LYS A 57 -7.31 9.92 6.53
C LYS A 57 -7.46 10.20 5.03
N ILE A 58 -6.56 9.69 4.20
CA ILE A 58 -6.58 9.89 2.73
C ILE A 58 -7.83 9.24 2.12
N THR A 59 -8.09 7.97 2.46
CA THR A 59 -9.20 7.19 1.87
C THR A 59 -10.55 7.50 2.52
N ARG A 60 -10.56 8.29 3.60
CA ARG A 60 -11.71 8.50 4.50
C ARG A 60 -12.32 7.20 5.03
N ARG A 61 -11.58 6.08 4.97
CA ARG A 61 -12.02 4.81 5.53
C ARG A 61 -12.02 4.90 7.05
N LYS A 62 -13.19 4.66 7.64
CA LYS A 62 -13.28 4.29 9.05
C LYS A 62 -13.11 2.78 9.14
N MET A 63 -12.30 2.28 10.07
CA MET A 63 -12.40 0.86 10.40
C MET A 63 -13.83 0.61 10.90
N PRO A 64 -14.49 -0.48 10.49
CA PRO A 64 -15.68 -0.93 11.19
C PRO A 64 -15.24 -1.26 12.61
N VAL A 65 -15.59 -0.39 13.55
CA VAL A 65 -15.55 -0.69 14.98
C VAL A 65 -16.85 -1.43 15.27
N GLY A 66 -16.73 -2.75 15.39
CA GLY A 66 -17.77 -3.59 15.99
C GLY A 66 -17.59 -3.63 17.49
#